data_AF-A0A7V4LRJ7-F1
#
_entry.id   AF-A0A7V4LRJ7-F1
#
_cell.length_a   1.000
_cell.length_b   1.000
_cell.length_c   1.000
_cell.angle_alpha   90.00
_cell.angle_beta   90.00
_cell.angle_gamma   90.00
#
_symmetry.space_group_name_H-M   'P 1'
#
loop_
_entity.id
_entity.type
_entity.pdbx_description
1 polymer ?
#
loop_
_entity_poly.entity_id
_entity_poly.type
_entity_poly.pdbx_seq_one_letter_code
_entity_poly.pdbx_strand_id
1 'polypeptide(L)'
;MKPFPRTQIEGLSVPRLLIGSNWFMGYSHTSRAKDNYIKRTMTRDRIADVLEVFLANGIDAYLGRYTDQGAREAVAEAEQRTGRKMIVISTPTINIHDT
;
A
#
# COMPACT_ATOMS: atom_id res chain seq x y z
N MET A 1 -17.60 3.39 15.76
CA MET A 1 -17.17 4.45 14.82
C MET A 1 -17.91 4.28 13.51
N LYS A 2 -18.22 5.38 12.81
CA LYS A 2 -18.74 5.31 11.44
C LYS A 2 -17.59 4.84 10.51
N PRO A 3 -17.84 3.94 9.56
CA PRO A 3 -16.82 3.52 8.60
C PRO A 3 -16.35 4.71 7.75
N PHE A 4 -15.09 4.69 7.30
CA PHE A 4 -14.55 5.73 6.43
C PHE A 4 -15.41 5.89 5.17
N PRO A 5 -15.66 7.12 4.67
CA PRO A 5 -16.49 7.34 3.50
C PRO A 5 -16.01 6.52 2.29
N ARG A 6 -16.97 5.89 1.59
CA ARG A 6 -16.72 5.04 0.41
C ARG A 6 -17.40 5.59 -0.83
N THR A 7 -16.97 5.10 -1.99
CA THR A 7 -17.58 5.35 -3.30
C THR A 7 -17.74 4.02 -4.03
N GLN A 8 -18.85 3.87 -4.77
CA GLN A 8 -18.99 2.76 -5.72
C GLN A 8 -18.30 3.10 -7.04
N ILE A 9 -17.46 2.18 -7.50
CA ILE A 9 -16.94 2.13 -8.86
C ILE A 9 -17.45 0.83 -9.45
N GLU A 10 -18.48 0.90 -10.28
CA GLU A 10 -19.22 -0.27 -10.74
C GLU A 10 -19.63 -1.18 -9.55
N GLY A 11 -19.31 -2.47 -9.60
CA GLY A 11 -19.56 -3.43 -8.53
C GLY A 11 -18.59 -3.38 -7.35
N LEU A 12 -17.60 -2.48 -7.35
CA LEU A 12 -16.54 -2.42 -6.33
C LEU A 12 -16.73 -1.22 -5.39
N SER A 13 -16.85 -1.50 -4.09
CA SER A 13 -16.84 -0.47 -3.07
C SER A 13 -15.41 -0.12 -2.68
N VAL A 14 -15.00 1.13 -2.84
CA VAL A 14 -13.65 1.60 -2.48
C VAL A 14 -13.71 2.74 -1.46
N PRO A 15 -12.74 2.85 -0.54
CA PRO A 15 -12.63 3.99 0.36
C PRO A 15 -12.28 5.24 -0.44
N ARG A 16 -12.76 6.42 -0.01
CA ARG A 16 -12.42 7.71 -0.62
C ARG A 16 -10.99 8.19 -0.32
N LEU A 17 -10.21 7.38 0.41
CA LEU A 17 -8.79 7.57 0.67
C LEU A 17 -8.05 6.32 0.21
N LEU A 18 -7.01 6.50 -0.61
CA LEU A 18 -6.12 5.43 -1.05
C LEU A 18 -4.83 5.45 -0.25
N ILE A 19 -4.27 4.27 -0.01
CA ILE A 19 -2.98 4.09 0.64
C ILE A 19 -1.90 4.08 -0.45
N GLY A 20 -1.17 5.19 -0.61
CA GLY A 20 -0.09 5.30 -1.59
C GLY A 20 1.21 4.64 -1.11
N SER A 21 1.87 3.89 -1.99
CA SER A 21 3.05 3.08 -1.61
C SER A 21 4.40 3.78 -1.66
N ASN A 22 4.50 5.03 -2.13
CA ASN A 22 5.80 5.69 -2.35
C ASN A 22 6.66 5.74 -1.09
N TRP A 23 6.02 6.10 0.03
CA TRP A 23 6.70 6.18 1.32
C TRP A 23 7.12 4.80 1.85
N PHE A 24 6.44 3.72 1.45
CA PHE A 24 6.84 2.36 1.82
C PHE A 24 8.02 1.87 0.98
N MET A 25 8.09 2.30 -0.28
CA MET A 25 9.07 1.81 -1.27
C MET A 25 10.35 2.65 -1.34
N GLY A 26 10.50 3.67 -0.48
CA GLY A 26 11.71 4.47 -0.44
C GLY A 26 11.76 5.65 -1.41
N TYR A 27 10.61 6.13 -1.91
CA TYR A 27 10.54 7.25 -2.84
C TYR A 27 10.17 8.55 -2.11
N SER A 28 11.16 9.40 -1.84
CA SER A 28 10.97 10.70 -1.17
C SER A 28 10.58 11.85 -2.11
N HIS A 29 10.80 11.69 -3.42
CA HIS A 29 10.67 12.76 -4.43
C HIS A 29 11.43 14.05 -4.08
N THR A 30 12.50 13.93 -3.29
CA THR A 30 13.25 15.09 -2.80
C THR A 30 14.75 14.93 -2.95
N SER A 31 15.35 13.90 -2.32
CA SER A 31 16.79 13.68 -2.43
C SER A 31 17.15 12.23 -2.10
N ARG A 32 18.31 11.79 -2.62
CA ARG A 32 18.84 10.45 -2.34
C ARG A 32 19.07 10.19 -0.85
N ALA A 33 19.42 11.22 -0.09
CA ALA A 33 19.56 11.10 1.37
C ALA A 33 18.22 10.77 2.04
N LYS A 34 17.13 11.42 1.61
CA LYS A 34 15.78 11.13 2.11
C LYS A 34 15.27 9.78 1.63
N ASP A 35 15.55 9.37 0.39
CA ASP A 35 15.22 8.02 -0.09
C ASP A 35 15.88 6.94 0.78
N ASN A 36 17.18 7.10 1.07
CA ASN A 36 17.93 6.17 1.92
C ASN A 36 17.38 6.14 3.36
N TYR A 37 16.97 7.30 3.89
CA TYR A 37 16.31 7.37 5.18
C TYR A 37 15.01 6.55 5.19
N ILE A 38 14.15 6.72 4.18
CA ILE A 38 12.89 5.98 4.08
C ILE A 38 13.16 4.48 4.01
N LYS A 39 14.08 4.04 3.15
CA LYS A 39 14.41 2.61 2.99
C LYS A 39 14.93 1.96 4.28
N ARG A 40 15.66 2.71 5.11
CA ARG A 40 16.12 2.24 6.43
C ARG A 40 15.00 2.25 7.47
N THR A 41 14.01 3.12 7.30
CA THR A 41 12.93 3.35 8.26
C THR A 41 11.73 2.44 8.02
N MET A 42 11.34 2.22 6.76
CA MET A 42 10.17 1.46 6.35
C MET A 42 10.52 0.00 6.07
N THR A 43 10.79 -0.74 7.15
CA THR A 43 10.87 -2.20 7.18
C THR A 43 9.50 -2.83 6.90
N ARG A 44 9.46 -4.11 6.49
CA ARG A 44 8.20 -4.87 6.29
C ARG A 44 7.22 -4.70 7.45
N ASP A 45 7.67 -4.94 8.69
CA ASP A 45 6.81 -4.89 9.88
C ASP A 45 6.21 -3.49 10.09
N ARG A 46 7.01 -2.44 9.94
CA ARG A 46 6.52 -1.06 10.01
C ARG A 46 5.53 -0.70 8.92
N ILE A 47 5.70 -1.25 7.72
CA ILE A 47 4.70 -1.08 6.65
C ILE A 47 3.40 -1.80 7.06
N ALA A 48 3.49 -3.03 7.57
CA ALA A 48 2.33 -3.77 8.06
C ALA A 48 1.61 -3.04 9.22
N ASP A 49 2.35 -2.47 10.18
CA ASP A 49 1.80 -1.66 11.28
C ASP A 49 0.99 -0.48 10.75
N VAL A 50 1.50 0.23 9.74
CA VAL A 50 0.79 1.35 9.12
C VAL A 50 -0.46 0.87 8.38
N LEU A 51 -0.36 -0.23 7.62
CA LEU A 51 -1.49 -0.81 6.88
C LEU A 51 -2.59 -1.32 7.81
N GLU A 52 -2.23 -1.89 8.96
CA GLU A 52 -3.16 -2.34 10.00
C GLU A 52 -4.03 -1.19 10.52
N VAL A 53 -3.45 -0.01 10.75
CA VAL A 53 -4.21 1.19 11.15
C VAL A 53 -5.24 1.58 10.08
N PHE A 54 -4.86 1.54 8.80
CA PHE A 54 -5.79 1.84 7.71
C PHE A 54 -6.93 0.81 7.63
N LEU A 55 -6.60 -0.48 7.66
CA LEU A 55 -7.58 -1.57 7.61
C LEU A 55 -8.55 -1.52 8.79
N ALA A 56 -8.08 -1.25 10.00
CA ALA A 56 -8.91 -1.08 11.20
C ALA A 56 -9.95 0.05 11.03
N ASN A 57 -9.60 1.10 10.28
CA ASN A 57 -10.48 2.24 9.99
C ASN A 57 -11.34 2.06 8.72
N GLY A 58 -11.27 0.90 8.05
CA GLY A 58 -12.04 0.62 6.84
C GLY A 58 -11.49 1.32 5.59
N ILE A 59 -10.19 1.67 5.61
CA ILE A 59 -9.43 2.16 4.47
C ILE A 59 -8.64 0.97 3.93
N ASP A 60 -9.23 0.28 2.97
CA ASP A 60 -8.81 -1.03 2.45
C ASP A 60 -8.44 -0.98 0.97
N ALA A 61 -7.94 0.15 0.46
CA ALA A 61 -7.45 0.26 -0.91
C ALA A 61 -6.00 0.74 -0.97
N TYR A 62 -5.12 -0.13 -1.45
CA TYR A 62 -3.70 0.12 -1.65
C TYR A 62 -3.41 0.44 -3.11
N LEU A 63 -2.65 1.52 -3.35
CA LEU A 63 -2.20 1.95 -4.66
C LEU A 63 -0.67 1.92 -4.71
N GLY A 64 -0.11 1.07 -5.58
CA GLY A 64 1.32 0.99 -5.71
C GLY A 64 1.83 -0.17 -6.55
N ARG A 65 3.15 -0.29 -6.64
CA ARG A 65 3.81 -1.40 -7.33
C ARG A 65 3.69 -2.68 -6.50
N TYR A 66 2.66 -3.48 -6.77
CA TYR A 66 2.43 -4.74 -6.05
C TYR A 66 3.28 -5.92 -6.55
N THR A 67 4.14 -5.70 -7.54
CA THR A 67 5.16 -6.67 -7.96
C THR A 67 6.34 -6.76 -6.99
N ASP A 68 6.53 -5.74 -6.14
CA ASP A 68 7.54 -5.77 -5.07
C ASP A 68 7.20 -6.82 -4.00
N GLN A 69 8.17 -7.65 -3.63
CA GLN A 69 7.95 -8.72 -2.65
C GLN A 69 7.67 -8.18 -1.25
N GLY A 70 8.40 -7.15 -0.81
CA GLY A 70 8.21 -6.56 0.51
C GLY A 70 6.82 -5.93 0.66
N ALA A 71 6.31 -5.30 -0.40
CA ALA A 71 4.94 -4.78 -0.43
C ALA A 71 3.90 -5.89 -0.27
N ARG A 72 4.04 -7.02 -1.00
CA ARG A 72 3.11 -8.15 -0.91
C ARG A 72 3.10 -8.79 0.47
N GLU A 73 4.28 -8.97 1.06
CA GLU A 73 4.41 -9.55 2.40
C GLU A 73 3.82 -8.65 3.47
N ALA A 74 4.07 -7.33 3.41
CA ALA A 74 3.50 -6.39 4.38
C ALA A 74 1.97 -6.29 4.28
N VAL A 75 1.40 -6.33 3.06
CA VAL A 75 -0.06 -6.39 2.86
C VAL A 75 -0.62 -7.69 3.43
N ALA A 76 -0.03 -8.85 3.10
CA ALA A 76 -0.48 -10.14 3.61
C ALA A 76 -0.46 -10.21 5.14
N GLU A 77 0.59 -9.66 5.77
CA GLU A 77 0.70 -9.56 7.22
C GLU A 77 -0.40 -8.68 7.83
N ALA A 78 -0.65 -7.49 7.26
CA ALA A 78 -1.72 -6.61 7.72
C ALA A 78 -3.12 -7.23 7.55
N GLU A 79 -3.37 -7.95 6.44
CA GLU A 79 -4.61 -8.71 6.26
C GLU A 79 -4.77 -9.79 7.32
N GLN A 80 -3.70 -10.52 7.66
CA GLN A 80 -3.70 -11.56 8.68
C GLN A 80 -3.98 -10.99 10.08
N ARG A 81 -3.33 -9.87 10.43
CA ARG A 81 -3.51 -9.22 11.75
C ARG A 81 -4.92 -8.69 11.95
N THR A 82 -5.56 -8.20 10.88
CA THR A 82 -6.87 -7.53 10.97
C THR A 82 -8.06 -8.40 10.56
N GLY A 83 -7.81 -9.52 9.86
CA GLY A 83 -8.86 -10.32 9.23
C GLY A 83 -9.57 -9.61 8.08
N ARG A 84 -9.01 -8.50 7.55
CA ARG A 84 -9.60 -7.71 6.46
C ARG A 84 -8.77 -7.78 5.21
N LYS A 85 -9.42 -7.92 4.05
CA LYS A 85 -8.75 -7.94 2.75
C LYS A 85 -8.46 -6.54 2.22
N MET A 86 -7.35 -6.41 1.52
CA MET A 86 -6.93 -5.20 0.83
C MET A 86 -7.35 -5.28 -0.65
N ILE A 87 -7.99 -4.23 -1.15
CA ILE A 87 -8.16 -3.98 -2.58
C ILE A 87 -6.85 -3.43 -3.11
N VAL A 88 -6.20 -4.19 -4.00
CA VAL A 88 -4.92 -3.80 -4.59
C VAL A 88 -5.13 -3.17 -5.97
N ILE A 89 -4.79 -1.90 -6.08
CA ILE A 89 -4.70 -1.16 -7.34
C ILE A 89 -3.22 -1.14 -7.74
N SER A 90 -2.81 -2.12 -8.52
CA SER A 90 -1.40 -2.27 -8.88
C SER A 90 -1.01 -1.35 -10.03
N THR A 91 0.03 -0.54 -9.85
CA THR A 91 0.64 0.21 -10.96
C THR A 91 1.49 -0.75 -11.79
N PRO A 92 1.21 -0.92 -13.10
CA PRO A 92 1.90 -1.92 -13.92
C PRO A 92 3.37 -1.55 -14.12
N THR A 93 4.21 -2.60 -14.19
CA THR A 93 5.54 -2.52 -14.80
C THR A 93 5.45 -3.19 -16.17
N ILE A 94 5.74 -2.44 -17.22
CA ILE A 94 5.73 -2.94 -18.59
C ILE A 94 7.17 -3.30 -18.95
N ASN A 95 7.40 -4.54 -19.39
CA ASN A 95 8.67 -4.90 -19.99
C ASN A 95 8.77 -4.22 -21.36
N ILE A 96 9.78 -3.39 -21.56
CA ILE A 96 10.02 -2.65 -22.80
C ILE A 96 11.25 -3.16 -23.56
N HIS A 97 11.81 -4.32 -23.15
CA HIS A 97 12.88 -4.96 -23.90
C HIS A 97 12.27 -5.69 -25.11
N ASP A 98 12.58 -5.21 -26.31
CA ASP A 98 12.39 -5.97 -27.55
C ASP A 98 13.46 -7.08 -27.59
N THR A 99 13.04 -8.34 -27.56
CA THR A 99 13.91 -9.51 -27.82
C THR A 99 14.39 -9.56 -29.25
#